data_AF-A0A163U6M8-F1
#
_entry.id   AF-A0A163U6M8-F1
#
_cell.length_a   1.000
_cell.length_b   1.000
_cell.length_c   1.000
_cell.angle_alpha   90.00
_cell.angle_beta   90.00
_cell.angle_gamma   90.00
#
_symmetry.space_group_name_H-M   'P 1'
#
loop_
_entity.id
_entity.type
_entity.pdbx_description
1 polymer ?
#
loop_
_entity_poly.entity_id
_entity_poly.type
_entity_poly.pdbx_seq_one_letter_code
_entity_poly.pdbx_strand_id
1 'polypeptide(L)'
;MAGFSFSASDILKVLDSVPLWKSLVTLPKRVAELEARLAALEKTKADQTAPAANACPRCSAAMVFQNERPHPTFGRMGVKLHEFKCDGCGFTAERRYDPGKNAYT
;
A
#
# COMPACT_ATOMS: atom_id res chain seq x y z
N MET A 1 58.74 -14.20 -14.97
CA MET A 1 57.47 -13.68 -14.42
C MET A 1 56.53 -13.44 -15.59
N ALA A 2 55.57 -14.33 -15.83
CA ALA A 2 54.64 -14.15 -16.94
C ALA A 2 53.60 -13.11 -16.53
N GLY A 3 53.74 -11.89 -17.05
CA GLY A 3 52.71 -10.85 -16.95
C GLY A 3 51.56 -11.21 -17.86
N PHE A 4 50.40 -11.52 -17.29
CA PHE A 4 49.19 -11.69 -18.07
C PHE A 4 48.62 -10.31 -18.43
N SER A 5 48.87 -9.86 -19.65
CA SER A 5 48.12 -8.75 -20.25
C SER A 5 46.73 -9.24 -20.62
N PHE A 6 45.82 -9.29 -19.64
CA PHE A 6 44.40 -9.46 -19.95
C PHE A 6 43.85 -8.11 -20.40
N SER A 7 43.49 -8.02 -21.68
CA SER A 7 42.71 -6.89 -22.19
C SER A 7 41.34 -6.88 -21.52
N ALA A 8 40.81 -5.70 -21.19
CA ALA A 8 39.47 -5.57 -20.62
C ALA A 8 38.40 -6.29 -21.47
N SER A 9 38.62 -6.36 -22.79
CA SER A 9 37.76 -7.06 -23.73
C SER A 9 37.74 -8.58 -23.55
N ASP A 10 38.84 -9.20 -23.10
CA ASP A 10 38.92 -10.65 -22.89
C ASP A 10 38.28 -11.04 -21.56
N ILE A 11 38.39 -10.17 -20.55
CA ILE A 11 37.71 -10.33 -19.26
C ILE A 11 36.18 -10.30 -19.46
N LEU A 12 35.67 -9.39 -20.29
CA LEU A 12 34.24 -9.30 -20.60
C LEU A 12 33.72 -10.56 -21.31
N LYS A 13 34.48 -11.14 -22.26
CA LYS A 13 34.10 -12.38 -22.95
C LYS A 13 34.03 -13.59 -22.01
N VAL A 14 34.98 -13.68 -21.07
CA VAL A 14 34.97 -14.75 -20.06
C VAL A 14 33.79 -14.58 -19.11
N LEU A 15 33.49 -13.34 -18.69
CA LEU A 15 32.33 -13.05 -17.84
C LEU A 15 31.00 -13.39 -18.54
N ASP A 16 30.85 -13.12 -19.84
CA ASP A 16 29.65 -13.47 -20.62
C ASP A 16 29.38 -14.99 -20.71
N SER A 17 30.42 -15.81 -20.54
CA SER A 17 30.29 -17.28 -20.49
C SER A 17 29.73 -17.78 -19.15
N VAL A 18 29.75 -16.96 -18.11
CA VAL A 18 29.24 -17.30 -16.78
C VAL A 18 27.75 -16.95 -16.69
N PRO A 19 26.85 -17.92 -16.48
CA PRO A 19 25.40 -17.66 -16.43
C PRO A 19 25.00 -16.69 -15.31
N LEU A 20 25.77 -16.63 -14.23
CA LEU A 20 25.60 -15.66 -13.14
C LEU A 20 25.86 -14.21 -13.59
N TRP A 21 26.76 -13.97 -14.53
CA TRP A 21 27.02 -12.62 -15.03
C TRP A 21 25.82 -12.06 -15.81
N LYS A 22 25.17 -12.91 -16.62
CA LYS A 22 23.95 -12.53 -17.33
C LYS A 22 22.82 -12.14 -16.39
N SER A 23 22.66 -12.82 -15.26
CA SER A 23 21.65 -12.42 -14.27
C SER A 23 22.00 -11.05 -13.66
N LEU A 24 23.27 -10.82 -13.29
CA LEU A 24 23.74 -9.54 -12.75
C LEU A 24 23.55 -8.37 -13.72
N VAL A 25 23.79 -8.56 -15.01
CA VAL A 25 23.58 -7.52 -16.03
C VAL A 25 22.10 -7.21 -16.24
N THR A 26 21.19 -8.17 -15.98
CA THR A 26 19.74 -7.95 -16.07
C THR A 26 19.13 -7.33 -14.81
N LEU A 27 19.78 -7.44 -13.65
CA LEU A 27 19.30 -6.85 -12.39
C LEU A 27 19.03 -5.34 -12.46
N PRO A 28 19.90 -4.46 -12.99
CA PRO A 28 19.64 -3.02 -12.98
C PRO A 28 18.36 -2.65 -13.74
N LYS A 29 18.01 -3.38 -14.82
CA LYS A 29 16.75 -3.18 -15.54
C LYS A 29 15.54 -3.54 -14.67
N ARG A 30 15.62 -4.65 -13.93
CA ARG A 30 14.56 -5.08 -13.01
C ARG A 30 14.41 -4.13 -11.82
N VAL A 31 15.52 -3.62 -11.29
CA VAL A 31 15.51 -2.63 -10.21
C VAL A 31 14.82 -1.35 -10.66
N ALA A 32 15.18 -0.81 -11.84
CA ALA A 32 14.53 0.39 -12.38
C ALA A 32 13.02 0.18 -12.62
N GLU A 33 12.60 -0.98 -13.11
CA GLU A 33 11.18 -1.32 -13.28
C GLU A 33 10.44 -1.40 -11.94
N LEU A 34 11.06 -1.99 -10.92
CA LEU A 34 10.49 -2.09 -9.58
C LEU A 34 10.39 -0.72 -8.91
N GLU A 35 11.42 0.11 -9.03
CA GLU A 35 11.41 1.49 -8.54
C GLU A 35 10.29 2.32 -9.19
N ALA A 36 10.09 2.17 -10.50
CA ALA A 36 8.99 2.84 -11.20
C ALA A 36 7.61 2.39 -10.69
N ARG A 37 7.44 1.10 -10.42
CA ARG A 37 6.20 0.57 -9.82
C ARG A 37 5.98 1.07 -8.40
N LEU A 38 7.03 1.10 -7.58
CA LEU A 38 6.96 1.65 -6.23
C LEU A 38 6.57 3.12 -6.26
N ALA A 39 7.22 3.93 -7.10
CA ALA A 39 6.88 5.35 -7.26
C ALA A 39 5.41 5.56 -7.70
N ALA A 40 4.88 4.71 -8.57
CA ALA A 40 3.47 4.76 -8.97
C ALA A 40 2.51 4.37 -7.82
N LEU A 41 2.85 3.35 -7.05
CA LEU A 41 2.06 2.91 -5.88
C LEU A 41 2.10 3.95 -4.75
N GLU A 42 3.26 4.56 -4.51
CA GLU A 42 3.43 5.61 -3.51
C GLU A 42 2.65 6.87 -3.89
N LYS A 43 2.67 7.28 -5.17
CA LYS A 43 1.81 8.36 -5.68
C LYS A 43 0.34 8.03 -5.47
N THR A 44 -0.09 6.81 -5.80
CA THR A 44 -1.49 6.38 -5.60
C THR A 44 -1.91 6.44 -4.12
N LYS A 45 -1.02 6.08 -3.19
CA LYS A 45 -1.28 6.20 -1.74
C LYS A 45 -1.25 7.65 -1.25
N ALA A 46 -0.40 8.49 -1.82
CA ALA A 46 -0.35 9.92 -1.50
C ALA A 46 -1.59 10.66 -2.02
N ASP A 47 -2.05 10.30 -3.22
CA ASP A 47 -3.25 10.84 -3.88
C ASP A 47 -4.55 10.28 -3.29
N GLN A 48 -4.48 9.24 -2.46
CA GLN A 48 -5.55 8.85 -1.53
C GLN A 48 -5.69 9.83 -0.35
N THR A 49 -5.44 11.12 -0.61
CA THR A 49 -5.86 12.28 0.20
C THR A 49 -7.37 12.51 0.16
N ALA A 50 -8.17 11.52 -0.26
CA ALA A 50 -9.54 11.47 0.23
C ALA A 50 -9.45 11.45 1.76
N PRO A 51 -10.22 12.26 2.50
CA PRO A 51 -10.22 12.16 3.95
C PRO A 51 -10.40 10.68 4.27
N ALA A 52 -9.42 10.09 4.97
CA ALA A 52 -9.50 8.69 5.37
C ALA A 52 -10.94 8.49 5.81
N ALA A 53 -11.67 7.51 5.27
CA ALA A 53 -13.12 7.46 5.47
C ALA A 53 -13.50 7.61 6.96
N ASN A 54 -12.57 7.28 7.87
CA ASN A 54 -12.63 7.38 9.32
C ASN A 54 -11.91 8.61 9.93
N ALA A 55 -11.74 9.72 9.22
CA ALA A 55 -11.18 10.94 9.78
C ALA A 55 -12.22 11.66 10.65
N CYS A 56 -11.79 12.14 11.82
CA CYS A 56 -12.67 12.85 12.74
C CYS A 56 -13.05 14.22 12.15
N PRO A 57 -14.35 14.57 12.07
CA PRO A 57 -14.78 15.87 11.52
C PRO A 57 -14.36 17.06 12.40
N ARG A 58 -13.91 16.81 13.63
CA ARG A 58 -13.50 17.87 14.58
C ARG A 58 -11.99 18.13 14.59
N CYS A 59 -11.18 17.08 14.61
CA CYS A 59 -9.73 17.21 14.79
C CYS A 59 -8.91 16.53 13.70
N SER A 60 -9.55 15.98 12.66
CA SER A 60 -8.93 15.24 11.55
C SER A 60 -8.14 13.97 11.92
N ALA A 61 -8.00 13.66 13.22
CA ALA A 61 -7.38 12.41 13.68
C ALA A 61 -8.21 11.18 13.29
N ALA A 62 -7.59 10.01 13.31
CA ALA A 62 -8.27 8.75 13.01
C ALA A 62 -9.38 8.45 14.04
N MET A 63 -10.50 7.92 13.55
CA MET A 63 -11.58 7.36 14.36
C MET A 63 -11.46 5.84 14.39
N VAL A 64 -11.51 5.29 15.59
CA VAL A 64 -11.42 3.86 15.89
C VAL A 64 -12.81 3.29 16.08
N PHE A 65 -13.06 2.14 15.46
CA PHE A 65 -14.31 1.39 15.63
C PHE A 65 -14.41 0.86 17.07
N GLN A 66 -15.55 1.10 17.72
CA GLN A 66 -15.81 0.68 19.10
C GLN A 66 -16.80 -0.46 19.18
N ASN A 67 -17.95 -0.33 18.51
CA ASN A 67 -19.03 -1.29 18.65
C ASN A 67 -19.91 -1.34 17.40
N GLU A 68 -20.62 -2.45 17.25
CA GLU A 68 -21.61 -2.66 16.20
C GLU A 68 -22.96 -3.04 16.82
N ARG A 69 -24.02 -2.38 16.35
CA ARG A 69 -25.40 -2.66 16.75
C ARG A 69 -26.32 -2.77 15.54
N PRO A 70 -27.38 -3.59 15.57
CA PRO A 70 -28.34 -3.64 14.47
C PRO A 70 -29.06 -2.29 14.34
N HIS A 71 -29.31 -1.83 13.11
CA HIS A 71 -30.05 -0.60 12.87
C HIS A 71 -31.50 -0.74 13.40
N PRO A 72 -32.07 0.25 14.11
CA PRO A 72 -33.39 0.12 14.76
C PRO A 72 -34.52 -0.22 13.76
N THR A 73 -34.51 0.43 12.59
CA THR A 73 -35.51 0.17 11.53
C THR A 73 -35.10 -0.92 10.53
N PHE A 74 -33.82 -0.94 10.11
CA PHE A 74 -33.33 -1.80 9.01
C PHE A 74 -32.47 -2.98 9.49
N GLY A 75 -32.38 -3.24 10.79
CA GLY A 75 -31.57 -4.33 11.34
C GLY A 75 -32.04 -5.71 10.89
N ARG A 76 -33.36 -5.88 10.67
CA ARG A 76 -33.92 -7.12 10.08
C ARG A 76 -33.51 -7.34 8.62
N MET A 77 -33.11 -6.27 7.93
CA MET A 77 -32.58 -6.32 6.55
C MET A 77 -31.05 -6.45 6.52
N GLY A 78 -30.40 -6.69 7.66
CA GLY A 78 -28.95 -6.88 7.77
C GLY A 78 -28.13 -5.60 7.90
N VAL A 79 -28.76 -4.42 7.95
CA VAL A 79 -28.06 -3.14 8.11
C VAL A 79 -27.59 -2.97 9.56
N LYS A 80 -26.32 -2.58 9.71
CA LYS A 80 -25.67 -2.37 11.00
C LYS A 80 -25.34 -0.90 11.23
N LEU A 81 -25.20 -0.51 12.48
CA LEU A 81 -24.72 0.79 12.93
C LEU A 81 -23.39 0.55 13.65
N HIS A 82 -22.34 1.17 13.14
CA HIS A 82 -21.00 1.12 13.71
C HIS A 82 -20.75 2.41 14.50
N GLU A 83 -20.39 2.25 15.77
CA GLU A 83 -19.94 3.35 16.62
C GLU A 83 -18.43 3.53 16.48
N PHE A 84 -18.02 4.76 16.22
CA PHE A 84 -16.63 5.16 16.09
C PHE A 84 -16.28 6.21 17.14
N LYS A 85 -15.09 6.11 17.71
CA LYS A 85 -14.55 7.10 18.66
C LYS A 85 -13.22 7.63 18.16
N CYS A 86 -13.04 8.93 18.22
CA CYS A 86 -11.79 9.58 17.87
C CYS A 86 -10.78 9.48 19.02
N ASP A 87 -9.55 9.03 18.72
CA ASP A 87 -8.48 8.94 19.71
C ASP A 87 -7.92 10.32 20.11
N GLY A 88 -7.97 11.30 19.20
CA GLY A 88 -7.40 12.63 19.43
C GLY A 88 -8.27 13.53 20.31
N CYS A 89 -9.58 13.57 20.05
CA CYS A 89 -10.50 14.49 20.75
C CYS A 89 -11.66 13.81 21.48
N GLY A 90 -11.73 12.48 21.46
CA GLY A 90 -12.80 11.72 22.12
C GLY A 90 -14.17 11.79 21.46
N PHE A 91 -14.30 12.48 20.31
CA PHE A 91 -15.57 12.61 19.58
C PHE A 91 -16.09 11.25 19.13
N THR A 92 -17.37 10.97 19.41
CA THR A 92 -18.06 9.76 18.97
C THR A 92 -18.97 10.06 17.78
N ALA A 93 -19.02 9.14 16.82
CA ALA A 93 -19.92 9.20 15.68
C ALA A 93 -20.49 7.81 15.38
N GLU A 94 -21.72 7.78 14.93
CA GLU A 94 -22.36 6.56 14.44
C GLU A 94 -22.45 6.61 12.92
N ARG A 95 -22.17 5.46 12.28
CA ARG A 95 -22.27 5.33 10.82
C ARG A 95 -23.03 4.08 10.47
N ARG A 96 -23.89 4.17 9.46
CA ARG A 96 -24.62 3.02 8.95
C ARG A 96 -23.70 2.23 8.02
N TYR A 97 -23.67 0.93 8.23
CA TYR A 97 -22.92 -0.05 7.45
C TYR A 97 -23.90 -1.00 6.76
N ASP A 98 -23.81 -1.08 5.44
CA ASP A 98 -24.58 -2.02 4.63
C ASP A 98 -23.67 -3.16 4.17
N PRO A 99 -23.79 -4.37 4.78
CA PRO A 99 -22.94 -5.51 4.41
C PRO A 99 -23.23 -5.99 2.98
N GLY A 100 -24.39 -5.71 2.41
CA GLY A 100 -24.70 -6.07 1.02
C GLY A 100 -23.91 -5.26 0.00
N LYS A 101 -23.42 -4.07 0.37
CA LYS A 101 -22.61 -3.19 -0.47
C LYS A 101 -21.15 -3.08 -0.01
N ASN A 102 -20.81 -3.69 1.13
CA ASN A 102 -19.52 -3.55 1.81
C ASN A 102 -19.09 -2.08 1.94
N ALA A 103 -20.04 -1.21 2.26
CA ALA A 103 -19.86 0.24 2.25
C ALA A 103 -20.55 0.92 3.43
N TYR A 104 -19.95 2.01 3.88
CA TYR A 104 -20.58 2.96 4.79
C TYR A 104 -21.46 3.91 3.99
N THR A 105 -22.69 4.13 4.47
CA THR A 105 -23.68 5.05 3.90
C THR A 105 -24.17 5.99 4.96
#